data_AF-A0A9E4G7B0-F1
#
_entry.id   AF-A0A9E4G7B0-F1
#
_cell.length_a   1.000
_cell.length_b   1.000
_cell.length_c   1.000
_cell.angle_alpha   90.00
_cell.angle_beta   90.00
_cell.angle_gamma   90.00
#
_symmetry.space_group_name_H-M   'P 1'
#
loop_
_entity.id
_entity.type
_entity.pdbx_description
1 polymer ?
#
loop_
_entity_poly.entity_id
_entity_poly.type
_entity_poly.pdbx_seq_one_letter_code
_entity_poly.pdbx_strand_id
1 'polypeptide(L)' 'MSLPDREEFHRRLLQVTTMVSVLSEIHDCKDPKDSRFLALAHDSQSGCIISGNEHLMAMNPWRGIEIVAPGAFLALVG' A
#
# COMPACT_ATOMS: atom_id res chain seq x y z
N MET A 1 13.49 17.54 3.24
CA MET A 1 13.94 16.53 4.23
C MET A 1 15.39 16.22 3.97
N SER A 2 16.23 16.24 4.99
CA SER A 2 17.64 15.87 4.90
C SER A 2 17.81 14.34 4.82
N LEU A 3 19.01 13.85 4.48
CA LEU A 3 19.32 12.41 4.54
C LEU A 3 19.14 11.85 5.97
N PRO A 4 19.66 12.50 7.05
CA PRO A 4 19.40 12.07 8.42
C PRO A 4 17.91 11.95 8.76
N ASP A 5 17.08 12.90 8.32
CA ASP A 5 15.63 12.86 8.58
C ASP A 5 14.98 11.62 7.95
N ARG A 6 15.43 11.23 6.75
CA ARG A 6 14.93 10.06 6.04
C ARG A 6 15.30 8.76 6.74
N GLU A 7 16.54 8.66 7.23
CA GLU A 7 17.02 7.47 7.94
C GLU A 7 16.29 7.29 9.27
N GLU A 8 16.09 8.38 10.02
CA GLU A 8 15.35 8.32 11.28
C GLU A 8 13.87 7.99 11.06
N PHE A 9 13.24 8.56 10.02
CA PHE A 9 11.88 8.17 9.65
C PHE A 9 11.79 6.68 9.29
N HIS A 10 12.70 6.19 8.45
CA HIS A 10 12.72 4.78 8.05
C HIS A 10 12.91 3.85 9.25
N ARG A 11 13.82 4.17 10.17
CA ARG A 11 14.05 3.41 11.40
C ARG A 11 12.78 3.29 12.24
N ARG A 12 12.05 4.39 12.42
CA ARG A 12 10.78 4.41 13.17
C ARG A 12 9.69 3.62 12.45
N LEU A 13 9.59 3.76 11.13
CA LEU A 13 8.60 3.05 10.33
C LEU A 13 8.77 1.53 10.45
N LEU A 14 10.02 1.04 10.42
CA LEU A 14 10.32 -0.40 10.56
C LEU A 14 9.89 -0.98 11.92
N GLN A 15 9.81 -0.16 12.97
CA GLN A 15 9.37 -0.63 14.30
C GLN A 15 7.86 -0.90 14.39
N VAL A 16 7.08 -0.35 13.45
CA VAL A 16 5.60 -0.46 13.43
C VAL A 16 5.09 -1.20 12.19
N THR A 17 5.99 -1.71 11.36
CA THR A 17 5.64 -2.41 10.11
C THR A 17 5.70 -3.93 10.30
N THR A 18 4.75 -4.63 9.69
CA THR A 18 4.82 -6.10 9.56
C THR A 18 5.47 -6.45 8.23
N MET A 19 6.53 -7.24 8.26
CA MET A 19 7.20 -7.72 7.04
C MET A 19 6.46 -8.94 6.49
N VAL A 20 6.12 -8.91 5.20
CA VAL A 20 5.40 -9.99 4.52
C VAL A 20 6.20 -10.45 3.31
N SER A 21 6.37 -11.77 3.16
CA SER A 21 6.94 -12.37 1.97
C SER A 21 5.90 -12.36 0.85
N VAL A 22 6.22 -11.69 -0.27
CA VAL A 22 5.37 -11.66 -1.46
C VAL A 22 5.73 -12.84 -2.35
N LEU A 23 4.79 -13.76 -2.51
CA LEU A 23 4.90 -15.01 -3.29
C LEU A 23 4.01 -14.98 -4.53
N SER A 24 2.94 -14.20 -4.50
CA SER A 24 2.01 -14.06 -5.61
C SER A 24 2.55 -13.15 -6.70
N GLU A 25 2.40 -13.59 -7.95
CA GLU A 25 2.69 -12.77 -9.12
C GLU A 25 1.39 -12.15 -9.63
N ILE A 26 1.29 -10.82 -9.55
CA ILE A 26 0.10 -10.06 -9.94
C ILE A 26 0.50 -8.98 -10.94
N HIS A 27 -0.29 -8.86 -12.01
CA HIS A 27 -0.06 -7.92 -13.13
C HIS A 27 -1.31 -7.11 -13.48
N ASP A 28 -2.27 -7.03 -12.55
CA ASP A 28 -3.60 -6.46 -12.80
C ASP A 28 -3.56 -4.92 -12.99
N CYS A 29 -2.54 -4.22 -12.48
CA CYS A 29 -2.44 -2.77 -12.60
C CYS A 29 -1.97 -2.35 -13.99
N LYS A 30 -2.55 -1.27 -14.51
CA LYS A 30 -2.13 -0.65 -15.78
C LYS A 30 -0.66 -0.20 -15.76
N ASP A 31 -0.17 0.26 -14.61
CA ASP A 31 1.27 0.45 -14.39
C ASP A 31 1.84 -0.83 -13.74
N PRO A 32 2.66 -1.61 -14.45
CA PRO A 32 3.24 -2.85 -13.93
C PRO A 32 4.04 -2.66 -12.63
N LYS A 33 4.57 -1.45 -12.37
CA LYS A 33 5.32 -1.17 -11.14
C LYS A 33 4.41 -1.17 -9.91
N ASP A 34 3.16 -0.77 -10.08
CA ASP A 34 2.18 -0.67 -9.01
C ASP A 34 1.52 -2.01 -8.66
N SER A 35 1.59 -3.00 -9.56
CA SER A 35 1.08 -4.35 -9.29
C SER A 35 1.74 -5.02 -8.09
N ARG A 36 2.95 -4.59 -7.69
CA ARG A 36 3.60 -5.06 -6.45
C ARG A 36 2.78 -4.76 -5.19
N PHE A 37 2.03 -3.66 -5.17
CA PHE A 37 1.20 -3.29 -4.02
C PHE A 37 -0.04 -4.18 -3.95
N LEU A 38 -0.59 -4.56 -5.10
CA LEU A 38 -1.67 -5.53 -5.21
C LEU A 38 -1.20 -6.92 -4.74
N ALA A 39 -0.03 -7.36 -5.20
CA ALA A 39 0.59 -8.61 -4.76
C ALA A 39 0.80 -8.63 -3.24
N LEU A 40 1.39 -7.57 -2.70
CA LEU A 40 1.58 -7.42 -1.25
C LEU A 40 0.25 -7.48 -0.51
N ALA A 41 -0.75 -6.71 -0.92
CA ALA A 41 -2.05 -6.66 -0.25
C ALA A 41 -2.77 -8.01 -0.27
N HIS A 42 -2.63 -8.77 -1.35
CA HIS A 42 -3.15 -10.13 -1.47
C HIS A 42 -2.48 -11.09 -0.49
N ASP A 43 -1.15 -11.14 -0.49
CA ASP A 43 -0.39 -12.07 0.34
C ASP A 43 -0.41 -11.70 1.83
N SER A 44 -0.54 -10.41 2.15
CA SER A 44 -0.70 -9.92 3.53
C SER A 44 -2.16 -10.00 4.02
N GLN A 45 -3.10 -10.38 3.15
CA GLN A 45 -4.54 -10.35 3.43
C GLN A 45 -5.00 -8.99 3.97
N SER A 46 -4.48 -7.90 3.40
CA SER A 46 -4.78 -6.55 3.83
C SER A 46 -6.26 -6.22 3.64
N GLY A 47 -6.86 -5.55 4.64
CA GLY A 47 -8.23 -5.05 4.53
C GLY A 47 -8.40 -3.88 3.55
N CYS A 48 -7.34 -3.11 3.32
CA CYS A 48 -7.31 -2.06 2.31
C CYS A 48 -5.88 -1.72 1.86
N ILE A 49 -5.78 -1.01 0.73
CA ILE A 49 -4.59 -0.30 0.27
C ILE A 49 -4.85 1.19 0.42
N ILE A 50 -3.93 1.90 1.09
CA ILE A 50 -4.00 3.36 1.19
C ILE A 50 -3.08 3.95 0.12
N SER A 51 -3.63 4.67 -0.86
CA SER A 51 -2.85 5.21 -1.97
C SER A 51 -3.47 6.49 -2.54
N GLY A 52 -2.63 7.36 -3.10
CA GLY A 52 -3.06 8.49 -3.94
C GLY A 52 -2.75 8.26 -5.43
N ASN A 53 -2.24 7.09 -5.81
CA ASN A 53 -1.88 6.77 -7.18
C ASN A 53 -3.14 6.50 -8.02
N GLU A 54 -3.31 7.21 -9.14
CA GLU A 54 -4.51 7.13 -9.97
C GLU A 54 -4.75 5.75 -10.60
N HIS A 55 -3.69 5.03 -10.96
CA HIS A 55 -3.82 3.68 -11.54
C HIS A 55 -4.36 2.68 -10.52
N LEU A 56 -3.88 2.73 -9.28
CA LEU A 56 -4.41 1.91 -8.19
C LEU A 56 -5.82 2.37 -7.77
N MET A 57 -6.05 3.68 -7.64
CA MET A 57 -7.36 4.21 -7.23
C MET A 57 -8.46 3.84 -8.23
N ALA A 58 -8.15 3.79 -9.54
CA ALA A 58 -9.09 3.36 -10.57
C ALA A 58 -9.50 1.89 -10.47
N MET A 59 -8.80 1.08 -9.67
CA MET A 59 -9.09 -0.32 -9.44
C MET A 59 -9.95 -0.56 -8.20
N ASN A 60 -10.42 0.49 -7.48
CA ASN A 60 -11.21 0.30 -6.28
C ASN A 60 -12.62 -0.26 -6.58
N PRO A 61 -13.07 -1.34 -5.91
CA PRO A 61 -12.30 -2.27 -5.08
C PRO A 61 -11.58 -3.31 -5.94
N TRP A 62 -10.36 -3.67 -5.54
CA TRP A 62 -9.58 -4.69 -6.25
C TRP A 62 -9.65 -6.02 -5.50
N ARG A 63 -10.27 -7.04 -6.10
CA ARG A 63 -10.48 -8.37 -5.50
C ARG A 63 -11.09 -8.32 -4.08
N GLY A 64 -11.96 -7.34 -3.83
CA GLY A 64 -12.60 -7.11 -2.54
C GLY A 64 -11.73 -6.34 -1.52
N ILE A 65 -10.51 -5.94 -1.88
CA ILE A 65 -9.65 -5.06 -1.09
C ILE A 65 -9.94 -3.62 -1.50
N GLU A 66 -10.37 -2.80 -0.55
CA GLU A 66 -10.62 -1.38 -0.78
C GLU A 66 -9.29 -0.65 -1.06
N ILE A 67 -9.32 0.29 -2.00
CA ILE A 67 -8.21 1.19 -2.31
C ILE A 67 -8.68 2.60 -2.02
N VAL A 68 -8.16 3.19 -0.95
CA VAL A 68 -8.66 4.44 -0.38
C VAL A 68 -7.59 5.52 -0.37
N ALA A 69 -8.01 6.77 -0.58
CA ALA A 69 -7.14 7.92 -0.42
C ALA A 69 -6.77 8.12 1.07
N PRO A 70 -5.55 8.62 1.39
CA PRO A 70 -5.13 8.82 2.77
C PRO A 70 -6.11 9.65 3.62
N GLY A 71 -6.66 10.73 3.06
CA GLY A 71 -7.64 11.57 3.76
C GLY A 71 -8.95 10.83 4.07
N ALA A 72 -9.40 9.96 3.16
CA ALA A 72 -10.58 9.13 3.39
C ALA A 72 -10.32 8.06 4.46
N PHE A 73 -9.14 7.44 4.44
CA PHE A 73 -8.75 6.48 5.48
C PHE A 73 -8.74 7.13 6.87
N LEU A 74 -8.19 8.33 7.01
CA LEU A 74 -8.19 9.05 8.29
C LEU A 74 -9.60 9.30 8.83
N ALA A 75 -10.59 9.55 7.96
CA ALA A 75 -11.99 9.71 8.37
C ALA A 75 -12.67 8.39 8.78
N LEU A 76 -12.11 7.24 8.41
CA LEU A 76 -12.60 5.90 8.80
C LEU A 76 -12.05 5.43 10.15
N VAL A 77 -10.84 5.88 10.51
CA VAL A 77 -10.11 5.42 11.71
C VAL A 77 -9.98 6.47 12.82
N GLY A 78 -10.40 7.71 12.56
CA GLY A 78 -10.49 8.79 13.55
C GLY A 78 -11.84 8.79 14.27
#